data_AF-A0A1B6G201-F1
#
_entry.id   AF-A0A1B6G201-F1
#
_cell.length_a   1.000
_cell.length_b   1.000
_cell.length_c   1.000
_cell.angle_alpha   90.00
_cell.angle_beta   90.00
_cell.angle_gamma   90.00
#
_symmetry.space_group_name_H-M   'P 1'
#
loop_
_entity.id
_entity.type
_entity.pdbx_description
1 polymer ?
#
loop_
_entity_poly.entity_id
_entity_poly.type
_entity_poly.pdbx_seq_one_letter_code
_entity_poly.pdbx_strand_id
1 'polypeptide(L)'
;MEQSSVINTVLDDMVSDLPKKEDCVYTPHYCEENIWMLAKKIQERNPEKLKFCYPVFISNENNHIPLWRQRVGKDEDGLVVWDYHVIMVYYNEEASWVYDFDTQLKFPTPFSEYSKETFKSDEIVNPSFHRFFRVIPAESYLKFFSSDRSHMKRNGLWIKPPPEYPPLRNSEESHNLEQYISMKSESSEVTKFGYVFTLNSFIEKFSIKHAWFDYTTPQEPTYLGVLR
;
A
#
# COMPACT_ATOMS: atom_id res chain seq x y z
N MET A 1 -3.42 -6.41 29.47
CA MET A 1 -3.74 -5.03 29.01
C MET A 1 -2.48 -4.18 28.87
N GLU A 2 -1.52 -4.30 29.77
CA GLU A 2 -0.27 -3.49 29.76
C GLU A 2 0.66 -3.83 28.56
N GLN A 3 0.86 -5.11 28.22
CA GLN A 3 1.71 -5.50 27.07
C GLN A 3 1.21 -4.98 25.72
N SER A 4 -0.09 -5.03 25.43
CA SER A 4 -0.64 -4.48 24.18
C SER A 4 -0.49 -2.95 24.10
N SER A 5 -0.56 -2.24 25.24
CA SER A 5 -0.37 -0.78 25.24
C SER A 5 1.08 -0.37 25.00
N VAL A 6 2.05 -1.12 25.53
CA VAL A 6 3.49 -0.87 25.27
C VAL A 6 3.86 -1.20 23.83
N ILE A 7 3.36 -2.32 23.29
CA ILE A 7 3.56 -2.71 21.89
C ILE A 7 2.99 -1.63 20.95
N ASN A 8 1.78 -1.13 21.22
CA ASN A 8 1.18 -0.07 20.42
C ASN A 8 1.98 1.25 20.51
N THR A 9 2.54 1.58 21.68
CA THR A 9 3.35 2.80 21.85
C THR A 9 4.68 2.72 21.07
N VAL A 10 5.36 1.57 21.12
CA VAL A 10 6.60 1.34 20.35
C VAL A 10 6.31 1.36 18.85
N LEU A 11 5.20 0.77 18.42
CA LEU A 11 4.76 0.77 17.02
C LEU A 11 4.42 2.18 16.51
N ASP A 12 3.77 3.02 17.33
CA ASP A 12 3.48 4.42 16.98
C ASP A 12 4.76 5.27 16.89
N ASP A 13 5.74 5.04 17.77
CA ASP A 13 7.02 5.75 17.74
C ASP A 13 7.84 5.48 16.46
N MET A 14 7.80 4.25 15.93
CA MET A 14 8.56 3.89 14.71
C MET A 14 8.10 4.63 13.45
N VAL A 15 6.83 5.07 13.44
CA VAL A 15 6.18 5.75 12.32
C VAL A 15 5.99 7.24 12.62
N SER A 16 6.30 7.69 13.83
CA SER A 16 6.09 9.07 14.30
C SER A 16 6.78 10.13 13.45
N ASP A 17 7.93 9.80 12.85
CA ASP A 17 8.66 10.71 11.95
C ASP A 17 8.14 10.72 10.51
N LEU A 18 7.23 9.80 10.14
CA LEU A 18 6.65 9.79 8.79
C LEU A 18 5.51 10.80 8.67
N PRO A 19 5.23 11.32 7.45
CA PRO A 19 4.24 12.38 7.27
C PRO A 19 2.85 12.00 7.77
N LYS A 20 2.27 12.87 8.61
CA LYS A 20 0.87 12.79 9.04
C LYS A 20 -0.08 13.15 7.90
N LYS A 21 -1.34 12.73 7.99
CA LYS A 21 -2.33 12.95 6.92
C LYS A 21 -2.50 14.44 6.60
N GLU A 22 -2.51 15.28 7.62
CA GLU A 22 -2.76 16.72 7.52
C GLU A 22 -1.60 17.48 6.86
N ASP A 23 -0.40 16.91 6.90
CA ASP A 23 0.77 17.47 6.25
C ASP A 23 0.78 17.17 4.75
N CYS A 24 0.02 16.19 4.28
CA CYS A 24 0.15 15.66 2.92
C CYS A 24 -0.72 16.41 1.91
N VAL A 25 -0.19 16.56 0.70
CA VAL A 25 -0.98 17.02 -0.44
C VAL A 25 -1.96 15.91 -0.81
N TYR A 26 -3.23 16.26 -0.97
CA TYR A 26 -4.27 15.32 -1.34
C TYR A 26 -5.24 15.95 -2.33
N THR A 27 -5.42 15.29 -3.47
CA THR A 27 -6.45 15.58 -4.46
C THR A 27 -7.29 14.31 -4.68
N PRO A 28 -8.61 14.34 -4.41
CA PRO A 28 -9.48 13.18 -4.64
C PRO A 28 -9.42 12.70 -6.10
N HIS A 29 -9.41 11.39 -6.32
CA HIS A 29 -9.31 10.75 -7.65
C HIS A 29 -7.96 10.87 -8.37
N TYR A 30 -6.91 11.33 -7.68
CA TYR A 30 -5.53 11.33 -8.16
C TYR A 30 -4.63 10.57 -7.18
N CYS A 31 -5.04 9.37 -6.78
CA CYS A 31 -4.34 8.56 -5.77
C CYS A 31 -2.88 8.28 -6.16
N GLU A 32 -2.60 8.09 -7.45
CA GLU A 32 -1.27 7.94 -8.01
C GLU A 32 -0.38 9.15 -7.67
N GLU A 33 -0.89 10.37 -7.84
CA GLU A 33 -0.11 11.57 -7.52
C GLU A 33 -0.04 11.82 -6.01
N ASN A 34 -1.10 11.52 -5.25
CA ASN A 34 -1.09 11.66 -3.79
C ASN A 34 0.00 10.79 -3.16
N ILE A 35 0.14 9.54 -3.62
CA ILE A 35 1.18 8.62 -3.17
C ILE A 35 2.57 9.05 -3.66
N TRP A 36 2.67 9.59 -4.88
CA TRP A 36 3.94 10.16 -5.35
C TRP A 36 4.40 11.33 -4.48
N MET A 37 3.50 12.25 -4.14
CA MET A 37 3.78 13.40 -3.28
C MET A 37 4.16 12.98 -1.86
N LEU A 38 3.52 11.94 -1.32
CA LEU A 38 3.93 11.33 -0.06
C LEU A 38 5.36 10.77 -0.13
N ALA A 39 5.68 9.99 -1.17
CA ALA A 39 7.02 9.46 -1.38
C ALA A 39 8.06 10.57 -1.49
N LYS A 40 7.75 11.65 -2.21
CA LYS A 40 8.63 12.80 -2.39
C LYS A 40 8.90 13.51 -1.06
N LYS A 41 7.85 13.70 -0.25
CA LYS A 41 7.98 14.29 1.08
C LYS A 41 8.83 13.42 2.02
N ILE A 42 8.67 12.10 1.97
CA ILE A 42 9.52 11.16 2.73
C ILE A 42 10.97 11.26 2.26
N GLN A 43 11.23 11.30 0.95
CA GLN A 43 12.58 11.49 0.41
C GLN A 43 13.25 12.77 0.94
N GLU A 44 12.49 13.86 1.07
CA GLU A 44 13.01 15.15 1.53
C GLU A 44 13.23 15.22 3.04
N ARG A 45 12.35 14.61 3.84
CA ARG A 45 12.42 14.65 5.32
C ARG A 45 13.29 13.54 5.91
N ASN A 46 13.21 12.33 5.35
CA ASN A 46 13.79 11.09 5.86
C ASN A 46 14.24 10.17 4.70
N PRO A 47 15.25 10.58 3.90
CA PRO A 47 15.69 9.83 2.73
C PRO A 47 16.07 8.38 3.04
N GLU A 48 16.59 8.10 4.23
CA GLU A 48 16.94 6.76 4.71
C GLU A 48 15.74 5.81 4.85
N LYS A 49 14.54 6.36 5.07
CA LYS A 49 13.29 5.59 5.19
C LYS A 49 12.66 5.29 3.82
N LEU A 50 13.02 6.03 2.76
CA LEU A 50 12.42 5.87 1.42
C LEU A 50 12.59 4.45 0.85
N LYS A 51 13.70 3.78 1.14
CA LYS A 51 13.96 2.39 0.70
C LYS A 51 12.98 1.35 1.26
N PHE A 52 12.26 1.71 2.33
CA PHE A 52 11.23 0.89 2.97
C PHE A 52 9.82 1.25 2.47
N CYS A 53 9.70 2.24 1.57
CA CYS A 53 8.44 2.68 1.02
C CYS A 53 8.17 2.00 -0.33
N TYR A 54 6.96 1.48 -0.49
CA TYR A 54 6.49 0.82 -1.69
C TYR A 54 5.14 1.38 -2.13
N PRO A 55 5.09 2.26 -3.13
CA PRO A 55 3.85 2.52 -3.86
C PRO A 55 3.28 1.21 -4.41
N VAL A 56 1.98 1.02 -4.23
CA VAL A 56 1.27 -0.18 -4.68
C VAL A 56 0.07 0.25 -5.49
N PHE A 57 0.10 -0.09 -6.79
CA PHE A 57 -1.06 0.01 -7.65
C PHE A 57 -1.89 -1.25 -7.49
N ILE A 58 -3.20 -1.07 -7.32
CA ILE A 58 -4.17 -2.14 -7.16
C ILE A 58 -5.14 -2.03 -8.32
N SER A 59 -5.24 -3.08 -9.13
CA SER A 59 -6.20 -3.16 -10.23
C SER A 59 -6.35 -4.63 -10.67
N ASN A 60 -6.99 -4.87 -11.80
CA ASN A 60 -7.07 -6.15 -12.48
C ASN A 60 -7.32 -5.94 -13.98
N GLU A 61 -7.37 -7.02 -14.75
CA GLU A 61 -7.57 -6.95 -16.21
C GLU A 61 -8.89 -6.30 -16.62
N ASN A 62 -9.89 -6.31 -15.73
CA ASN A 62 -11.20 -5.73 -15.98
C ASN A 62 -11.31 -4.27 -15.55
N ASN A 63 -10.32 -3.72 -14.84
CA ASN A 63 -10.40 -2.43 -14.15
C ASN A 63 -11.68 -2.35 -13.27
N HIS A 64 -11.95 -3.40 -12.49
CA HIS A 64 -13.04 -3.43 -11.53
C HIS A 64 -12.58 -4.17 -10.29
N ILE A 65 -12.17 -3.42 -9.27
CA ILE A 65 -11.66 -3.97 -8.02
C ILE A 65 -12.48 -3.49 -6.81
N PRO A 66 -13.06 -4.39 -6.01
CA PRO A 66 -13.77 -4.03 -4.80
C PRO A 66 -12.78 -3.75 -3.66
N LEU A 67 -12.89 -2.57 -3.06
CA LEU A 67 -12.17 -2.17 -1.85
C LEU A 67 -13.18 -1.70 -0.80
N TRP A 68 -13.05 -2.23 0.42
CA TRP A 68 -13.87 -1.85 1.57
C TRP A 68 -13.22 -0.75 2.41
N ARG A 69 -14.01 -0.15 3.30
CA ARG A 69 -13.58 0.96 4.17
C ARG A 69 -13.06 2.17 3.37
N GLN A 70 -13.70 2.50 2.26
CA GLN A 70 -13.32 3.63 1.42
C GLN A 70 -14.23 4.83 1.70
N ARG A 71 -13.66 6.04 1.79
CA ARG A 71 -14.35 7.29 2.21
C ARG A 71 -15.53 7.66 1.32
N VAL A 72 -15.44 7.33 0.03
CA VAL A 72 -16.51 7.60 -0.95
C VAL A 72 -17.55 6.48 -1.02
N GLY A 73 -17.34 5.38 -0.30
CA GLY A 73 -18.33 4.32 -0.13
C GLY A 73 -19.52 4.85 0.68
N LYS A 74 -20.73 4.51 0.23
CA LYS A 74 -21.98 5.05 0.80
C LYS A 74 -22.56 4.17 1.92
N ASP A 75 -22.26 2.89 1.91
CA ASP A 75 -22.79 1.91 2.86
C ASP A 75 -21.87 1.81 4.10
N GLU A 76 -22.36 1.18 5.17
CA GLU A 76 -21.61 1.01 6.45
C GLU A 76 -20.24 0.35 6.27
N ASP A 77 -20.13 -0.52 5.27
CA ASP A 77 -18.94 -1.27 4.92
C ASP A 77 -17.96 -0.47 4.04
N GLY A 78 -18.38 0.69 3.55
CA GLY A 78 -17.55 1.58 2.73
C GLY A 78 -17.06 0.94 1.42
N LEU A 79 -17.83 0.02 0.83
CA LEU A 79 -17.46 -0.66 -0.41
C LEU A 79 -17.45 0.30 -1.60
N VAL A 80 -16.38 0.27 -2.38
CA VAL A 80 -16.24 0.97 -3.66
C VAL A 80 -15.63 0.01 -4.68
N VAL A 81 -16.12 0.07 -5.92
CA VAL A 81 -15.50 -0.62 -7.06
C VAL A 81 -14.69 0.42 -7.83
N TRP A 82 -13.37 0.29 -7.77
CA TRP A 82 -12.43 1.18 -8.46
C TRP A 82 -11.97 0.57 -9.78
N ASP A 83 -11.58 1.42 -10.73
CA ASP A 83 -10.81 1.03 -11.90
C ASP A 83 -9.38 0.68 -11.51
N TYR A 84 -8.75 1.54 -10.73
CA TYR A 84 -7.53 1.25 -9.99
C TYR A 84 -7.49 2.09 -8.70
N HIS A 85 -6.64 1.70 -7.76
CA HIS A 85 -6.34 2.51 -6.59
C HIS A 85 -4.85 2.45 -6.28
N VAL A 86 -4.31 3.47 -5.62
CA VAL A 86 -2.90 3.53 -5.26
C VAL A 86 -2.75 3.81 -3.77
N ILE A 87 -1.99 2.96 -3.10
CA ILE A 87 -1.61 3.10 -1.69
C ILE A 87 -0.09 3.10 -1.57
N MET A 88 0.42 3.47 -0.40
CA MET A 88 1.82 3.26 -0.03
C MET A 88 1.90 2.25 1.10
N VAL A 89 2.74 1.24 0.95
CA VAL A 89 3.14 0.33 2.03
C VAL A 89 4.52 0.77 2.54
N TYR A 90 4.63 1.10 3.82
CA TYR A 90 5.92 1.20 4.50
C TYR A 90 6.21 -0.14 5.16
N TYR A 91 7.33 -0.77 4.82
CA TYR A 91 7.68 -2.09 5.31
C TYR A 91 9.17 -2.26 5.59
N ASN A 92 9.46 -2.72 6.81
CA ASN A 92 10.70 -3.38 7.17
C ASN A 92 10.35 -4.61 8.05
N GLU A 93 11.36 -5.37 8.49
CA GLU A 93 11.14 -6.61 9.27
C GLU A 93 10.45 -6.38 10.63
N GLU A 94 10.41 -5.14 11.11
CA GLU A 94 9.87 -4.76 12.42
C GLU A 94 8.53 -4.01 12.32
N ALA A 95 8.22 -3.38 11.18
CA ALA A 95 7.08 -2.49 11.00
C ALA A 95 6.46 -2.62 9.60
N SER A 96 5.13 -2.67 9.55
CA SER A 96 4.36 -2.78 8.31
C SER A 96 3.08 -1.95 8.37
N TRP A 97 3.00 -0.92 7.53
CA TRP A 97 1.97 0.11 7.59
C TRP A 97 1.48 0.49 6.19
N VAL A 98 0.21 0.86 6.10
CA VAL A 98 -0.44 1.32 4.88
C VAL A 98 -0.85 2.79 5.02
N TYR A 99 -0.49 3.57 4.01
CA TYR A 99 -0.96 4.92 3.81
C TYR A 99 -1.93 4.90 2.64
N ASP A 100 -3.21 5.02 2.95
CA ASP A 100 -4.29 5.22 1.99
C ASP A 100 -5.04 6.51 2.34
N PHE A 101 -5.00 7.51 1.46
CA PHE A 101 -5.70 8.77 1.72
C PHE A 101 -7.23 8.63 1.69
N ASP A 102 -7.71 7.61 0.98
CA ASP A 102 -9.12 7.34 0.71
C ASP A 102 -9.73 6.29 1.63
N THR A 103 -8.96 5.76 2.60
CA THR A 103 -9.51 4.85 3.63
C THR A 103 -10.29 5.58 4.73
N GLN A 104 -11.28 4.88 5.29
CA GLN A 104 -12.00 5.20 6.52
C GLN A 104 -11.26 4.70 7.78
N LEU A 105 -10.27 3.80 7.59
CA LEU A 105 -9.39 3.34 8.67
C LEU A 105 -8.45 4.46 9.14
N LYS A 106 -7.70 4.19 10.21
CA LYS A 106 -6.69 5.14 10.72
C LYS A 106 -5.61 5.42 9.67
N PHE A 107 -5.04 6.62 9.68
CA PHE A 107 -3.94 6.96 8.78
C PHE A 107 -2.66 7.26 9.57
N PRO A 108 -1.56 6.50 9.34
CA PRO A 108 -1.51 5.23 8.61
C PRO A 108 -2.25 4.10 9.36
N THR A 109 -2.55 3.00 8.65
CA THR A 109 -3.16 1.78 9.23
C THR A 109 -2.11 0.68 9.33
N PRO A 110 -2.06 -0.14 10.40
CA PRO A 110 -1.25 -1.36 10.39
C PRO A 110 -1.62 -2.25 9.20
N PHE A 111 -0.62 -2.82 8.51
CA PHE A 111 -0.87 -3.59 7.29
C PHE A 111 -1.83 -4.77 7.51
N SER A 112 -1.72 -5.47 8.64
CA SER A 112 -2.58 -6.60 9.00
C SER A 112 -4.05 -6.21 9.15
N GLU A 113 -4.33 -5.04 9.73
CA GLU A 113 -5.68 -4.48 9.84
C GLU A 113 -6.19 -4.04 8.47
N TYR A 114 -5.39 -3.28 7.72
CA TYR A 114 -5.74 -2.80 6.40
C TYR A 114 -6.05 -3.94 5.43
N SER A 115 -5.20 -4.97 5.36
CA SER A 115 -5.38 -6.10 4.46
C SER A 115 -6.67 -6.86 4.75
N LYS A 116 -6.99 -7.04 6.04
CA LYS A 116 -8.19 -7.76 6.47
C LYS A 116 -9.46 -6.96 6.18
N GLU A 117 -9.49 -5.67 6.52
CA GLU A 117 -10.69 -4.85 6.47
C GLU A 117 -10.96 -4.29 5.06
N THR A 118 -9.91 -3.93 4.31
CA THR A 118 -10.06 -3.31 2.99
C THR A 118 -10.10 -4.32 1.86
N PHE A 119 -9.23 -5.35 1.86
CA PHE A 119 -9.24 -6.34 0.78
C PHE A 119 -10.26 -7.45 1.05
N LYS A 120 -10.41 -7.89 2.31
CA LYS A 120 -11.13 -9.15 2.64
C LYS A 120 -10.54 -10.35 1.87
N SER A 121 -11.19 -11.51 1.91
CA SER A 121 -10.72 -12.73 1.22
C SER A 121 -11.13 -12.73 -0.26
N ASP A 122 -10.27 -13.25 -1.15
CA ASP A 122 -10.65 -13.55 -2.54
C ASP A 122 -11.66 -14.70 -2.65
N GLU A 123 -11.83 -15.53 -1.60
CA GLU A 123 -12.80 -16.62 -1.57
C GLU A 123 -14.26 -16.14 -1.57
N ILE A 124 -14.50 -14.91 -1.09
CA ILE A 124 -15.84 -14.29 -1.06
C ILE A 124 -16.09 -13.33 -2.23
N VAL A 125 -15.09 -13.15 -3.10
CA VAL A 125 -15.13 -12.24 -4.24
C VAL A 125 -15.14 -13.05 -5.53
N ASN A 126 -16.01 -12.67 -6.47
CA ASN A 126 -16.03 -13.32 -7.78
C ASN A 126 -14.66 -13.16 -8.48
N PRO A 127 -14.09 -14.22 -9.08
CA PRO A 127 -12.75 -14.18 -9.70
C PRO A 127 -12.49 -13.04 -10.68
N SER A 128 -13.53 -12.58 -11.41
CA SER A 128 -13.42 -11.43 -12.32
C SER A 128 -13.09 -10.10 -11.63
N PHE A 129 -13.26 -10.03 -10.31
CA PHE A 129 -12.98 -8.89 -9.45
C PHE A 129 -11.75 -9.10 -8.55
N HIS A 130 -11.03 -10.22 -8.68
CA HIS A 130 -9.82 -10.46 -7.88
C HIS A 130 -8.80 -9.35 -8.10
N ARG A 131 -8.18 -8.90 -7.01
CA ARG A 131 -7.23 -7.79 -7.01
C ARG A 131 -5.82 -8.31 -7.26
N PHE A 132 -5.08 -7.58 -8.07
CA PHE A 132 -3.64 -7.74 -8.24
C PHE A 132 -2.93 -6.48 -7.79
N PHE A 133 -1.69 -6.66 -7.34
CA PHE A 133 -0.93 -5.64 -6.62
C PHE A 133 0.41 -5.45 -7.30
N ARG A 134 0.58 -4.36 -8.04
CA ARG A 134 1.89 -3.95 -8.56
C ARG A 134 2.63 -3.17 -7.49
N VAL A 135 3.70 -3.76 -6.98
CA VAL A 135 4.52 -3.23 -5.90
C VAL A 135 5.79 -2.62 -6.48
N ILE A 136 5.96 -1.32 -6.31
CA ILE A 136 7.07 -0.54 -6.86
C ILE A 136 7.95 -0.02 -5.72
N PRO A 137 9.29 -0.09 -5.80
CA PRO A 137 10.15 0.66 -4.89
C PRO A 137 9.91 2.17 -5.03
N ALA A 138 9.78 2.92 -3.92
CA ALA A 138 9.49 4.36 -3.98
C ALA A 138 10.53 5.15 -4.79
N GLU A 139 11.80 4.76 -4.75
CA GLU A 139 12.87 5.36 -5.56
C GLU A 139 12.61 5.22 -7.06
N SER A 140 12.22 4.02 -7.52
CA SER A 140 11.83 3.79 -8.92
C SER A 140 10.59 4.61 -9.27
N TYR A 141 9.60 4.68 -8.37
CA TYR A 141 8.39 5.44 -8.61
C TYR A 141 8.68 6.94 -8.79
N LEU A 142 9.48 7.53 -7.90
CA LEU A 142 9.88 8.94 -7.99
C LEU A 142 10.68 9.23 -9.26
N LYS A 143 11.49 8.29 -9.72
CA LYS A 143 12.33 8.45 -10.91
C LYS A 143 11.56 8.32 -12.22
N PHE A 144 10.63 7.36 -12.29
CA PHE A 144 10.08 6.90 -13.57
C PHE A 144 8.60 7.18 -13.77
N PHE A 145 7.84 7.54 -12.73
CA PHE A 145 6.43 7.85 -12.91
C PHE A 145 6.22 9.14 -13.69
N SER A 146 5.26 9.13 -14.63
CA SER A 146 4.83 10.31 -15.37
C SER A 146 3.33 10.27 -15.66
N SER A 147 2.62 11.33 -15.30
CA SER A 147 1.20 11.54 -15.61
C SER A 147 0.98 12.92 -16.20
N ASP A 148 0.42 12.98 -17.42
CA ASP A 148 -0.07 14.24 -17.99
C ASP A 148 -1.54 14.53 -17.64
N ARG A 149 -2.15 13.63 -16.83
CA ARG A 149 -3.55 13.66 -16.36
C ARG A 149 -4.60 13.55 -17.48
N SER A 150 -4.21 13.18 -18.69
CA SER A 150 -5.13 13.06 -19.84
C SER A 150 -6.26 12.06 -19.59
N HIS A 151 -6.00 10.98 -18.86
CA HIS A 151 -6.99 9.98 -18.44
C HIS A 151 -8.16 10.58 -17.62
N MET A 152 -7.95 11.72 -16.94
CA MET A 152 -8.98 12.43 -16.18
C MET A 152 -9.73 13.50 -16.99
N LYS A 153 -9.56 13.52 -18.33
CA LYS A 153 -10.29 14.41 -19.23
C LYS A 153 -11.27 13.64 -20.10
N ARG A 154 -12.45 14.22 -20.29
CA ARG A 154 -13.44 13.77 -21.27
C ARG A 154 -13.88 14.95 -22.13
N ASN A 155 -13.70 14.84 -23.45
CA ASN A 155 -14.00 15.92 -24.41
C ASN A 155 -13.31 17.25 -24.06
N GLY A 156 -12.07 17.19 -23.56
CA GLY A 156 -11.30 18.36 -23.15
C GLY A 156 -11.68 18.96 -21.78
N LEU A 157 -12.73 18.45 -21.13
CA LEU A 157 -13.16 18.88 -19.80
C LEU A 157 -12.67 17.89 -18.73
N TRP A 158 -12.33 18.41 -17.56
CA TRP A 158 -11.92 17.61 -16.41
C TRP A 158 -13.11 16.84 -15.84
N ILE A 159 -12.95 15.54 -15.63
CA ILE A 159 -13.94 14.69 -14.95
C ILE A 159 -13.99 15.07 -13.45
N LYS A 160 -12.82 15.37 -12.87
CA LYS A 160 -12.63 15.88 -11.50
C LYS A 160 -11.58 16.99 -11.51
N PRO A 161 -11.65 17.97 -10.60
CA PRO A 161 -10.65 19.04 -10.53
C PRO A 161 -9.24 18.46 -10.36
N PRO A 162 -8.26 18.84 -11.20
CA PRO A 162 -6.90 18.35 -11.09
C PRO A 162 -6.15 18.98 -9.92
N PRO A 163 -5.03 18.38 -9.48
CA PRO A 163 -4.13 19.03 -8.53
C PRO A 163 -3.62 20.37 -9.06
N GLU A 164 -3.38 21.34 -8.16
CA GLU A 164 -2.97 22.70 -8.52
C GLU A 164 -1.53 22.80 -9.03
N TYR A 165 -0.66 21.85 -8.65
CA TYR A 165 0.71 21.80 -9.14
C TYR A 165 0.77 21.22 -10.57
N PRO A 166 1.83 21.52 -11.35
CA PRO A 166 1.99 21.01 -12.71
C PRO A 166 1.96 19.47 -12.78
N PRO A 167 1.56 18.87 -13.92
CA PRO A 167 1.60 17.42 -14.09
C PRO A 167 2.99 16.84 -13.83
N LEU A 168 3.03 15.68 -13.19
CA LEU A 168 4.27 14.99 -12.83
C LEU A 168 4.89 14.38 -14.10
N ARG A 169 6.11 14.78 -14.45
CA ARG A 169 6.81 14.31 -15.65
C ARG A 169 8.22 13.83 -15.33
N ASN A 170 8.61 12.71 -15.93
CA ASN A 170 9.99 12.25 -15.91
C ASN A 170 10.76 12.81 -17.14
N SER A 171 12.04 12.47 -17.29
CA SER A 171 12.88 12.95 -18.40
C SER A 171 12.74 12.16 -19.70
N GLU A 172 12.09 11.00 -19.68
CA GLU A 172 12.02 10.04 -20.79
C GLU A 172 10.67 10.11 -21.53
N GLU A 173 9.57 10.27 -20.79
CA GLU A 173 8.21 10.09 -21.27
C GLU A 173 7.27 11.13 -20.64
N SER A 174 6.25 11.54 -21.40
CA SER A 174 5.22 12.49 -20.94
C SER A 174 4.12 11.83 -20.10
N HIS A 175 3.86 10.55 -20.35
CA HIS A 175 2.78 9.79 -19.72
C HIS A 175 3.12 8.30 -19.76
N ASN A 176 2.95 7.60 -18.64
CA ASN A 176 3.13 6.16 -18.56
C ASN A 176 2.28 5.50 -17.46
N LEU A 177 1.13 6.10 -17.11
CA LEU A 177 0.27 5.62 -16.03
C LEU A 177 -0.27 4.21 -16.32
N GLU A 178 -0.56 3.92 -17.58
CA GLU A 178 -1.10 2.63 -18.02
C GLU A 178 -0.15 1.46 -17.70
N GLN A 179 1.16 1.69 -17.74
CA GLN A 179 2.17 0.70 -17.36
C GLN A 179 2.09 0.35 -15.87
N TYR A 180 1.73 1.31 -15.02
CA TYR A 180 1.54 1.08 -13.58
C TYR A 180 0.18 0.44 -13.27
N ILE A 181 -0.88 0.79 -14.01
CA ILE A 181 -2.21 0.19 -13.83
C ILE A 181 -2.24 -1.25 -14.36
N SER A 182 -1.53 -1.53 -15.45
CA SER A 182 -1.45 -2.87 -16.03
C SER A 182 -0.94 -3.88 -15.01
N MET A 183 -1.63 -5.01 -14.87
CA MET A 183 -1.25 -6.12 -13.98
C MET A 183 -0.53 -7.24 -14.73
N LYS A 184 0.00 -6.95 -15.92
CA LYS A 184 0.86 -7.86 -16.67
C LYS A 184 2.29 -7.78 -16.18
N SER A 185 2.92 -8.94 -15.97
CA SER A 185 4.32 -9.04 -15.58
C SER A 185 5.21 -9.13 -16.83
N GLU A 186 5.81 -8.01 -17.22
CA GLU A 186 6.86 -7.99 -18.25
C GLU A 186 8.25 -7.95 -17.59
N SER A 187 9.03 -9.01 -17.79
CA SER A 187 10.31 -9.20 -17.09
C SER A 187 11.35 -8.13 -17.42
N SER A 188 11.28 -7.54 -18.62
CA SER A 188 12.21 -6.51 -19.08
C SER A 188 12.07 -5.16 -18.37
N GLU A 189 10.91 -4.87 -17.77
CA GLU A 189 10.62 -3.55 -17.19
C GLU A 189 10.33 -3.58 -15.69
N VAL A 190 10.49 -4.76 -15.06
CA VAL A 190 10.19 -4.96 -13.63
C VAL A 190 11.03 -4.06 -12.71
N THR A 191 12.22 -3.66 -13.14
CA THR A 191 13.09 -2.72 -12.40
C THR A 191 12.54 -1.29 -12.42
N LYS A 192 11.78 -0.92 -13.46
CA LYS A 192 11.13 0.39 -13.64
C LYS A 192 9.75 0.42 -12.98
N PHE A 193 8.92 -0.58 -13.26
CA PHE A 193 7.49 -0.61 -12.89
C PHE A 193 7.15 -1.57 -11.74
N GLY A 194 8.13 -2.25 -11.14
CA GLY A 194 7.89 -3.15 -10.01
C GLY A 194 7.25 -4.49 -10.39
N TYR A 195 6.96 -5.28 -9.36
CA TYR A 195 6.47 -6.67 -9.48
C TYR A 195 4.98 -6.76 -9.20
N VAL A 196 4.27 -7.63 -9.92
CA VAL A 196 2.83 -7.89 -9.70
C VAL A 196 2.65 -9.11 -8.80
N PHE A 197 1.77 -8.99 -7.82
CA PHE A 197 1.42 -10.01 -6.84
C PHE A 197 -0.08 -10.31 -6.86
N THR A 198 -0.43 -11.55 -6.53
CA THR A 198 -1.79 -11.91 -6.11
C THR A 198 -2.04 -11.43 -4.68
N LEU A 199 -3.30 -11.41 -4.22
CA LEU A 199 -3.62 -11.06 -2.83
C LEU A 199 -2.80 -11.85 -1.81
N ASN A 200 -2.74 -13.17 -1.95
CA ASN A 200 -2.03 -14.03 -0.98
C ASN A 200 -0.53 -13.73 -0.94
N SER A 201 0.12 -13.61 -2.10
CA SER A 201 1.55 -13.32 -2.18
C SER A 201 1.89 -11.89 -1.75
N PHE A 202 0.96 -10.94 -1.97
CA PHE A 202 1.07 -9.57 -1.46
C PHE A 202 1.00 -9.52 0.07
N ILE A 203 0.03 -10.22 0.67
CA ILE A 203 -0.10 -10.33 2.12
C ILE A 203 1.13 -11.00 2.73
N GLU A 204 1.59 -12.10 2.14
CA GLU A 204 2.78 -12.82 2.60
C GLU A 204 4.03 -11.91 2.59
N LYS A 205 4.21 -11.12 1.52
CA LYS A 205 5.36 -10.22 1.35
C LYS A 205 5.45 -9.15 2.44
N PHE A 206 4.32 -8.62 2.88
CA PHE A 206 4.27 -7.45 3.76
C PHE A 206 3.81 -7.76 5.19
N SER A 207 3.54 -9.02 5.51
CA SER A 207 3.27 -9.44 6.88
C SER A 207 4.56 -9.44 7.70
N ILE A 208 4.49 -8.93 8.93
CA ILE A 208 5.59 -9.07 9.90
C ILE A 208 5.62 -10.53 10.35
N LYS A 209 6.77 -11.18 10.18
CA LYS A 209 6.99 -12.55 10.68
C LYS A 209 7.49 -12.43 12.12
N HIS A 210 6.62 -12.67 13.10
CA HIS A 210 7.07 -12.74 14.49
C HIS A 210 7.93 -14.00 14.68
N ALA A 211 9.23 -13.83 14.95
CA ALA A 211 10.18 -14.91 15.18
C ALA A 211 10.01 -15.67 16.52
N TRP A 212 8.87 -15.54 17.18
CA TRP A 212 8.65 -16.08 18.52
C TRP A 212 7.36 -16.89 18.55
N PHE A 213 7.43 -18.16 18.11
CA PHE A 213 6.68 -19.32 18.63
C PHE A 213 7.05 -20.58 17.79
N ASP A 214 8.34 -20.90 17.67
CA ASP A 214 8.74 -22.24 17.26
C ASP A 214 8.58 -23.19 18.47
N TYR A 215 7.39 -23.78 18.61
CA TYR A 215 7.11 -24.86 19.55
C TYR A 215 7.74 -26.22 19.12
N THR A 216 8.69 -26.22 18.19
CA THR A 216 9.28 -27.43 17.61
C THR A 216 10.51 -27.95 18.36
N THR A 217 10.89 -27.32 19.47
CA THR A 217 11.90 -27.90 20.39
C THR A 217 11.19 -28.80 21.41
N PRO A 218 11.39 -30.13 21.38
CA PRO A 218 10.85 -31.00 22.43
C PRO A 218 11.47 -30.60 23.76
N GLN A 219 10.65 -30.26 24.76
CA GLN A 219 11.14 -30.11 26.13
C GLN A 219 11.61 -31.48 26.62
N GLU A 220 12.90 -31.58 26.98
CA GLU A 220 13.42 -32.77 27.66
C GLU A 220 12.64 -32.99 28.98
N PRO A 221 12.29 -34.23 29.34
CA PRO A 221 11.64 -34.48 30.61
C PRO A 221 12.64 -34.23 31.74
N THR A 222 12.39 -33.22 32.56
CA THR A 222 13.06 -33.06 33.85
C THR A 222 12.72 -34.27 34.72
N TYR A 223 13.69 -35.18 34.86
CA TYR A 223 13.66 -36.24 35.87
C TYR A 223 13.56 -35.59 37.25
N LEU A 224 12.41 -35.74 37.91
CA LEU A 224 12.30 -35.51 39.35
C LEU A 224 13.10 -36.61 40.05
N GLY A 225 14.30 -36.23 40.48
CA GLY A 225 15.16 -37.03 41.31
C GLY A 225 14.48 -37.40 42.63
N VAL A 226 14.57 -38.69 42.93
CA VAL A 226 14.25 -39.31 44.21
C VAL A 226 14.96 -38.60 45.36
N LEU A 227 14.23 -38.28 46.43
CA LEU A 227 14.80 -38.08 47.76
C LEU A 227 14.04 -38.92 48.78
N ARG A 228 14.73 -39.99 49.19
CA ARG A 228 14.66 -40.79 50.44
C ARG A 228 13.31 -41.26 50.97
#